data_AF-A0A9Q1CTK6-F1
#
_entry.id   AF-A0A9Q1CTK6-F1
#
_cell.length_a   1.000
_cell.length_b   1.000
_cell.length_c   1.000
_cell.angle_alpha   90.00
_cell.angle_beta   90.00
_cell.angle_gamma   90.00
#
_symmetry.space_group_name_H-M   'P 1'
#
loop_
_entity.id
_entity.type
_entity.pdbx_description
1 polymer ?
#
loop_
_entity_poly.entity_id
_entity_poly.type
_entity_poly.pdbx_seq_one_letter_code
_entity_poly.pdbx_strand_id
1 'polypeptide(L)'
;MHGRRLDPRELGEEEPDDTEGETYNIYVSREQVLNDLASEVTQANFKSSVPLCVEFFGEDAEDLGGPRRELLQIAVIELVGRVFEKNDRGYSLGHNPAHMTRMYKAAGVIIGLCLLQGGPDMRLFSTTFVEDFMGADDLHTPVGQFAAGMCVTGILKLVRAYPQCMELLRHTPPEPMTMSDMLSMFRKGYSERGSNSRLREEATMSTFIKYLGDVAGGGRVVSLSEIVRFVTCLTRPPPVGFQPVPVIIFQPSSSFLPKAQTCTNTLILPIARMGENPPRDDDIFQKFDLGFKNEYFGVG
;
A
#
# COMPACT_ATOMS: atom_id res chain seq x y z
N MET A 1 -2.47 6.72 -21.07
CA MET A 1 -2.41 5.63 -20.07
C MET A 1 -0.97 5.53 -19.62
N HIS A 2 -0.76 5.69 -18.33
CA HIS A 2 0.29 6.59 -17.84
C HIS A 2 1.03 5.99 -16.64
N GLY A 3 2.17 5.33 -16.90
CA GLY A 3 2.97 4.67 -15.86
C GLY A 3 4.30 5.39 -15.58
N ARG A 4 4.61 5.63 -14.30
CA ARG A 4 5.93 6.12 -13.87
C ARG A 4 7.00 5.08 -14.22
N ARG A 5 8.04 5.45 -14.98
CA ARG A 5 9.23 4.60 -15.25
C ARG A 5 9.75 3.94 -13.96
N LEU A 6 10.02 2.63 -14.02
CA LEU A 6 10.61 1.85 -12.92
C LEU A 6 12.15 1.87 -12.93
N ASP A 7 12.78 2.41 -13.97
CA ASP A 7 14.24 2.53 -14.06
C ASP A 7 14.76 3.63 -13.12
N PRO A 8 15.85 3.38 -12.37
CA PRO A 8 16.49 4.41 -11.56
C PRO A 8 17.08 5.51 -12.46
N ARG A 9 16.82 6.78 -12.12
CA ARG A 9 17.41 7.96 -12.76
C ARG A 9 18.75 8.33 -12.13
N GLU A 10 19.59 9.04 -12.88
CA GLU A 10 20.79 9.65 -12.32
C GLU A 10 20.43 10.80 -11.36
N LEU A 11 21.25 10.99 -10.33
CA LEU A 11 21.04 12.02 -9.30
C LEU A 11 21.13 13.43 -9.92
N GLY A 12 20.01 14.15 -9.97
CA GLY A 12 19.94 15.54 -10.43
C GLY A 12 18.99 15.82 -11.59
N GLU A 13 18.31 14.79 -12.14
CA GLU A 13 17.26 15.00 -13.13
C GLU A 13 15.98 15.55 -12.50
N GLU A 14 15.43 16.64 -13.07
CA GLU A 14 14.09 17.15 -12.70
C GLU A 14 13.01 16.08 -13.00
N GLU A 15 11.95 16.00 -12.19
CA GLU A 15 10.81 15.14 -12.55
C GLU A 15 10.13 15.74 -13.79
N PRO A 16 10.12 15.05 -14.96
CA PRO A 16 9.33 15.50 -16.09
C PRO A 16 7.86 15.40 -15.69
N ASP A 17 7.09 16.37 -16.16
CA ASP A 17 5.62 16.44 -16.06
C ASP A 17 4.94 15.29 -16.84
N ASP A 18 5.70 14.54 -17.64
CA ASP A 18 5.19 13.50 -18.50
C ASP A 18 5.07 12.15 -17.78
N THR A 19 3.82 11.75 -17.64
CA THR A 19 3.38 10.40 -17.27
C THR A 19 3.50 9.42 -18.46
N GLU A 20 4.49 9.61 -19.33
CA GLU A 20 4.69 8.83 -20.55
C GLU A 20 5.63 7.64 -20.30
N GLY A 21 5.05 6.45 -20.15
CA GLY A 21 5.79 5.19 -20.00
C GLY A 21 4.91 4.00 -20.36
N GLU A 22 5.54 2.93 -20.89
CA GLU A 22 4.85 1.66 -21.15
C GLU A 22 4.31 1.08 -19.84
N THR A 23 3.08 0.56 -19.86
CA THR A 23 2.44 -0.13 -18.73
C THR A 23 1.98 -1.53 -19.13
N TYR A 24 1.75 -2.38 -18.14
CA TYR A 24 1.09 -3.67 -18.31
C TYR A 24 -0.30 -3.64 -17.65
N ASN A 25 -1.35 -3.74 -18.46
CA ASN A 25 -2.72 -3.66 -17.95
C ASN A 25 -3.11 -4.95 -17.23
N ILE A 26 -3.72 -4.81 -16.06
CA ILE A 26 -4.31 -5.91 -15.29
C ILE A 26 -5.77 -5.60 -15.04
N TYR A 27 -6.64 -6.53 -15.43
CA TYR A 27 -8.07 -6.49 -15.19
C TYR A 27 -8.42 -7.55 -14.16
N VAL A 28 -9.09 -7.14 -13.07
CA VAL A 28 -9.22 -8.00 -11.89
C VAL A 28 -10.56 -7.81 -11.18
N SER A 29 -11.15 -8.91 -10.71
CA SER A 29 -12.34 -8.89 -9.86
C SER A 29 -11.96 -8.71 -8.38
N ARG A 30 -12.69 -7.86 -7.67
CA ARG A 30 -12.57 -7.75 -6.19
C ARG A 30 -12.84 -9.07 -5.47
N GLU A 31 -13.65 -9.95 -6.06
CA GLU A 31 -14.05 -11.23 -5.46
C GLU A 31 -12.99 -12.33 -5.62
N GLN A 32 -12.08 -12.19 -6.60
CA GLN A 32 -11.13 -13.23 -6.98
C GLN A 32 -9.71 -12.69 -7.24
N VAL A 33 -9.34 -11.62 -6.53
CA VAL A 33 -8.10 -10.86 -6.76
C VAL A 33 -6.87 -11.77 -6.90
N LEU A 34 -6.61 -12.65 -5.94
CA LEU A 34 -5.44 -13.52 -6.00
C LEU A 34 -5.46 -14.49 -7.20
N ASN A 35 -6.62 -15.04 -7.56
CA ASN A 35 -6.73 -16.02 -8.64
C ASN A 35 -6.58 -15.38 -10.01
N ASP A 36 -7.20 -14.22 -10.22
CA ASP A 36 -7.10 -13.43 -11.45
C ASP A 36 -5.65 -12.97 -11.64
N LEU A 37 -5.06 -12.38 -10.60
CA LEU A 37 -3.67 -11.93 -10.64
C LEU A 37 -2.70 -13.09 -10.86
N ALA A 38 -2.87 -14.22 -10.18
CA ALA A 38 -2.03 -15.40 -10.38
C ALA A 38 -2.13 -15.95 -11.81
N SER A 39 -3.31 -15.88 -12.43
CA SER A 39 -3.52 -16.27 -13.83
C SER A 39 -2.75 -15.35 -14.77
N GLU A 40 -2.75 -14.05 -14.51
CA GLU A 40 -2.12 -13.04 -15.36
C GLU A 40 -0.59 -13.04 -15.25
N VAL A 41 -0.04 -12.96 -14.04
CA VAL A 41 1.42 -12.81 -13.81
C VAL A 41 2.24 -14.06 -14.15
N THR A 42 1.56 -15.17 -14.46
CA THR A 42 2.21 -16.42 -14.86
C THR A 42 2.17 -16.68 -16.37
N GLN A 43 1.52 -15.79 -17.15
CA GLN A 43 1.52 -15.87 -18.61
C GLN A 43 2.91 -15.58 -19.20
N ALA A 44 3.19 -16.14 -20.37
CA ALA A 44 4.49 -15.99 -21.04
C ALA A 44 4.77 -14.57 -21.54
N ASN A 45 3.73 -13.79 -21.83
CA ASN A 45 3.78 -12.40 -22.29
C ASN A 45 3.74 -11.38 -21.15
N PHE A 46 3.67 -11.82 -19.88
CA PHE A 46 3.65 -10.92 -18.74
C PHE A 46 4.93 -10.08 -18.69
N LYS A 47 4.79 -8.75 -18.64
CA LYS A 47 5.91 -7.81 -18.57
C LYS A 47 6.10 -7.31 -17.15
N SER A 48 6.93 -8.01 -16.38
CA SER A 48 7.26 -7.64 -14.99
C SER A 48 8.09 -6.36 -14.86
N SER A 49 8.76 -5.92 -15.93
CA SER A 49 9.67 -4.77 -15.96
C SER A 49 8.99 -3.42 -16.12
N VAL A 50 7.68 -3.39 -16.36
CA VAL A 50 6.90 -2.16 -16.53
C VAL A 50 5.87 -2.01 -15.41
N PRO A 51 5.44 -0.78 -15.09
CA PRO A 51 4.37 -0.55 -14.13
C PRO A 51 3.10 -1.32 -14.48
N LEU A 52 2.48 -1.93 -13.48
CA LEU A 52 1.12 -2.41 -13.61
C LEU A 52 0.17 -1.21 -13.70
N CYS A 53 -0.82 -1.31 -14.59
CA CYS A 53 -1.98 -0.41 -14.66
C CYS A 53 -3.22 -1.24 -14.36
N VAL A 54 -3.81 -1.04 -13.19
CA VAL A 54 -4.87 -1.89 -12.64
C VAL A 54 -6.24 -1.28 -12.87
N GLU A 55 -7.14 -2.10 -13.40
CA GLU A 55 -8.56 -1.80 -13.53
C GLU A 55 -9.37 -2.88 -12.80
N PHE A 56 -10.09 -2.48 -11.76
CA PHE A 56 -11.06 -3.36 -11.10
C PHE A 56 -12.35 -3.35 -11.93
N PHE A 57 -12.94 -4.53 -12.16
CA PHE A 57 -14.13 -4.64 -13.00
C PHE A 57 -15.27 -3.75 -12.49
N GLY A 58 -15.76 -2.85 -13.36
CA GLY A 58 -16.87 -1.95 -13.05
C GLY A 58 -16.49 -0.68 -12.29
N GLU A 59 -15.20 -0.39 -12.14
CA GLU A 59 -14.71 0.83 -11.50
C GLU A 59 -14.09 1.79 -12.51
N ASP A 60 -14.58 3.03 -12.54
CA ASP A 60 -14.00 4.12 -13.32
C ASP A 60 -12.87 4.78 -12.50
N ALA A 61 -11.71 4.11 -12.42
CA ALA A 61 -10.53 4.62 -11.71
C ALA A 61 -9.30 4.67 -12.63
N GLU A 62 -8.67 5.84 -12.74
CA GLU A 62 -7.37 5.96 -13.41
C GLU A 62 -6.26 5.51 -12.44
N ASP A 63 -5.49 4.49 -12.84
CA ASP A 63 -4.39 3.99 -12.01
C ASP A 63 -3.14 4.86 -12.12
N LEU A 64 -3.06 5.84 -11.21
CA LEU A 64 -1.84 6.60 -10.94
C LEU A 64 -1.03 5.98 -9.78
N GLY A 65 -1.33 4.74 -9.40
CA GLY A 65 -0.63 3.94 -8.40
C GLY A 65 -1.49 3.52 -7.20
N GLY A 66 -2.64 4.14 -6.97
CA GLY A 66 -3.58 3.75 -5.91
C GLY A 66 -4.15 2.35 -6.12
N PRO A 67 -4.89 2.11 -7.22
CA PRO A 67 -5.40 0.79 -7.59
C PRO A 67 -4.32 -0.31 -7.60
N ARG A 68 -3.11 0.00 -8.10
CA ARG A 68 -1.97 -0.93 -8.03
C ARG A 68 -1.56 -1.31 -6.60
N ARG A 69 -1.39 -0.33 -5.71
CA ARG A 69 -1.02 -0.60 -4.31
C ARG A 69 -2.10 -1.40 -3.59
N GLU A 70 -3.35 -1.08 -3.86
CA GLU A 70 -4.51 -1.81 -3.35
C GLU A 70 -4.52 -3.27 -3.82
N LEU A 71 -4.36 -3.51 -5.12
CA LEU A 71 -4.27 -4.85 -5.70
C LEU A 71 -3.19 -5.69 -5.01
N LEU A 72 -1.97 -5.14 -4.89
CA LEU A 72 -0.85 -5.83 -4.25
C LEU A 72 -1.10 -6.08 -2.76
N GLN A 73 -1.73 -5.13 -2.06
CA GLN A 73 -2.10 -5.28 -0.65
C GLN A 73 -3.12 -6.41 -0.45
N ILE A 74 -4.16 -6.49 -1.28
CA ILE A 74 -5.18 -7.55 -1.22
C ILE A 74 -4.55 -8.90 -1.56
N ALA A 75 -3.76 -8.97 -2.64
CA ALA A 75 -3.09 -10.19 -3.06
C ALA A 75 -2.19 -10.77 -1.96
N VAL A 76 -1.43 -9.93 -1.26
CA VAL A 76 -0.58 -10.36 -0.12
C VAL A 76 -1.42 -10.86 1.05
N ILE A 77 -2.53 -10.19 1.38
CA ILE A 77 -3.44 -10.65 2.44
C ILE A 77 -3.98 -12.05 2.11
N GLU A 78 -4.42 -12.28 0.87
CA GLU A 78 -4.90 -13.59 0.44
C GLU A 78 -3.78 -14.65 0.40
N LEU A 79 -2.57 -14.29 -0.03
CA LEU A 79 -1.41 -15.19 0.02
C LEU A 79 -1.08 -15.62 1.45
N VAL A 80 -1.09 -14.67 2.41
CA VAL A 80 -0.88 -14.95 3.83
C VAL A 80 -1.97 -15.85 4.40
N GLY A 81 -3.22 -15.71 3.93
CA GLY A 81 -4.33 -16.55 4.38
C GLY A 81 -4.42 -17.93 3.73
N ARG A 82 -3.79 -18.14 2.57
CA ARG A 82 -3.99 -19.37 1.76
C ARG A 82 -2.72 -20.13 1.41
N VAL A 83 -1.61 -19.44 1.19
CA VAL A 83 -0.36 -20.01 0.61
C VAL A 83 0.75 -20.10 1.64
N PHE A 84 0.84 -19.12 2.54
CA PHE A 84 1.84 -19.09 3.59
C PHE A 84 1.29 -19.62 4.92
N GLU A 85 2.15 -20.27 5.69
CA GLU A 85 1.88 -20.71 7.05
C GLU A 85 2.76 -19.94 8.02
N LYS A 86 2.18 -19.53 9.15
CA LYS A 86 2.87 -18.77 10.19
C LYS A 86 3.57 -19.73 11.15
N ASN A 87 4.82 -19.43 11.49
CA ASN A 87 5.57 -20.01 12.59
C ASN A 87 6.06 -18.91 13.56
N ASP A 88 6.73 -19.30 14.64
CA ASP A 88 7.21 -18.37 15.68
C ASP A 88 8.22 -17.33 15.17
N ARG A 89 8.81 -17.55 13.99
CA ARG A 89 9.88 -16.73 13.41
C ARG A 89 9.47 -16.04 12.11
N GLY A 90 8.19 -16.08 11.71
CA GLY A 90 7.68 -15.47 10.49
C GLY A 90 6.82 -16.44 9.67
N TYR A 91 6.76 -16.22 8.37
CA TYR A 91 6.00 -17.03 7.42
C TYR A 91 6.89 -17.92 6.55
N SER A 92 6.38 -19.09 6.19
CA SER A 92 6.99 -20.03 5.23
C SER A 92 5.90 -20.55 4.29
N LEU A 93 6.26 -21.23 3.20
CA LEU A 93 5.26 -21.84 2.31
C LEU A 93 4.55 -23.00 3.02
N GLY A 94 3.22 -22.95 3.05
CA GLY A 94 2.41 -24.11 3.39
C GLY A 94 2.45 -25.14 2.27
N HIS A 95 2.27 -26.42 2.61
CA HIS A 95 2.28 -27.50 1.63
C HIS A 95 0.87 -27.81 1.12
N ASN A 96 0.58 -27.44 -0.14
CA ASN A 96 -0.69 -27.72 -0.79
C ASN A 96 -0.46 -28.14 -2.25
N PRO A 97 -0.72 -29.41 -2.61
CA PRO A 97 -0.57 -29.90 -3.99
C PRO A 97 -1.34 -29.10 -5.04
N ALA A 98 -2.49 -28.51 -4.69
CA ALA A 98 -3.27 -27.69 -5.63
C ALA A 98 -2.50 -26.42 -6.08
N HIS A 99 -1.62 -25.90 -5.23
CA HIS A 99 -0.81 -24.72 -5.51
C HIS A 99 0.39 -25.00 -6.42
N MET A 100 0.82 -26.26 -6.53
CA MET A 100 1.95 -26.69 -7.39
C MET A 100 1.74 -26.42 -8.87
N THR A 101 0.49 -26.21 -9.30
CA THR A 101 0.17 -25.92 -10.70
C THR A 101 0.58 -24.51 -11.11
N ARG A 102 0.54 -23.54 -10.19
CA ARG A 102 0.69 -22.11 -10.53
C ARG A 102 0.97 -21.20 -9.34
N MET A 103 0.31 -21.45 -8.21
CA MET A 103 0.19 -20.46 -7.14
C MET A 103 1.53 -20.16 -6.45
N TYR A 104 2.43 -21.13 -6.28
CA TYR A 104 3.74 -20.86 -5.70
C TYR A 104 4.59 -19.94 -6.60
N LYS A 105 4.58 -20.19 -7.91
CA LYS A 105 5.24 -19.29 -8.88
C LYS A 105 4.60 -17.90 -8.85
N ALA A 106 3.27 -17.82 -8.89
CA ALA A 106 2.56 -16.55 -8.82
C ALA A 106 2.89 -15.77 -7.54
N ALA A 107 2.93 -16.45 -6.38
CA ALA A 107 3.31 -15.83 -5.11
C ALA A 107 4.71 -15.20 -5.20
N GLY A 108 5.69 -15.90 -5.78
CA GLY A 108 7.03 -15.35 -6.00
C GLY A 108 7.02 -14.09 -6.88
N VAL A 109 6.23 -14.08 -7.95
CA VAL A 109 6.09 -12.90 -8.81
C VAL A 109 5.44 -11.74 -8.06
N ILE A 110 4.33 -11.99 -7.34
CA ILE A 110 3.59 -10.97 -6.56
C ILE A 110 4.47 -10.33 -5.49
N ILE A 111 5.25 -11.13 -4.74
CA ILE A 111 6.18 -10.61 -3.74
C ILE A 111 7.27 -9.73 -4.40
N GLY A 112 7.79 -10.15 -5.55
CA GLY A 112 8.73 -9.34 -6.33
C GLY A 112 8.11 -8.02 -6.81
N LEU A 113 6.86 -8.05 -7.27
CA LEU A 113 6.12 -6.85 -7.67
C LEU A 113 5.85 -5.91 -6.48
N CYS A 114 5.61 -6.43 -5.27
CA CYS A 114 5.47 -5.61 -4.07
C CYS A 114 6.75 -4.82 -3.79
N LEU A 115 7.92 -5.46 -3.91
CA LEU A 115 9.21 -4.80 -3.72
C LEU A 115 9.53 -3.77 -4.81
N LEU A 116 9.14 -4.03 -6.06
CA LEU A 116 9.40 -3.12 -7.19
C LEU A 116 8.44 -1.94 -7.28
N GLN A 117 7.16 -2.17 -6.99
CA GLN A 117 6.08 -1.26 -7.38
C GLN A 117 5.33 -0.65 -6.20
N GLY A 118 5.95 -0.64 -5.01
CA GLY A 118 5.42 0.05 -3.83
C GLY A 118 4.26 -0.68 -3.16
N GLY A 119 4.28 -2.02 -3.19
CA GLY A 119 3.33 -2.84 -2.44
C GLY A 119 3.57 -2.81 -0.92
N PRO A 120 2.88 -3.66 -0.14
CA PRO A 120 3.04 -3.68 1.31
C PRO A 120 4.45 -4.09 1.76
N ASP A 121 4.76 -3.83 3.03
CA ASP A 121 6.01 -4.24 3.66
C ASP A 121 6.19 -5.76 3.61
N MET A 122 7.28 -6.20 3.00
CA MET A 122 7.58 -7.60 2.72
C MET A 122 8.42 -8.30 3.81
N ARG A 123 8.65 -7.66 4.95
CA ARG A 123 9.30 -8.26 6.13
C ARG A 123 8.40 -9.28 6.83
N LEU A 124 8.08 -10.37 6.13
CA LEU A 124 7.15 -11.41 6.57
C LEU A 124 7.79 -12.78 6.75
N PHE A 125 8.88 -13.09 6.05
CA PHE A 125 9.36 -14.47 5.95
C PHE A 125 10.29 -14.89 7.07
N SER A 126 10.20 -16.16 7.50
CA SER A 126 11.15 -16.70 8.47
C SER A 126 12.57 -16.71 7.91
N THR A 127 13.56 -16.53 8.79
CA THR A 127 14.98 -16.55 8.41
C THR A 127 15.35 -17.76 7.57
N THR A 128 14.84 -18.93 7.95
CA THR A 128 15.08 -20.20 7.24
C THR A 128 14.46 -20.19 5.86
N PHE A 129 13.22 -19.73 5.72
CA PHE A 129 12.56 -19.70 4.41
C PHE A 129 13.24 -18.73 3.45
N VAL A 130 13.71 -17.58 3.94
CA VAL A 130 14.52 -16.65 3.13
C VAL A 130 15.81 -17.32 2.65
N GLU A 131 16.46 -18.13 3.47
CA GLU A 131 17.65 -18.88 3.08
C GLU A 131 17.33 -19.99 2.06
N ASP A 132 16.20 -20.69 2.23
CA ASP A 132 15.78 -21.79 1.36
C ASP A 132 15.61 -21.34 -0.10
N PHE A 133 14.84 -20.27 -0.35
CA PHE A 133 14.60 -19.82 -1.73
C PHE A 133 15.81 -19.12 -2.38
N MET A 134 16.84 -18.77 -1.61
CA MET A 134 18.07 -18.18 -2.16
C MET A 134 18.87 -19.21 -2.96
N GLY A 135 18.86 -20.47 -2.55
CA GLY A 135 19.52 -21.57 -3.27
C GLY A 135 18.60 -22.37 -4.20
N ALA A 136 17.29 -22.22 -4.08
CA ALA A 136 16.34 -23.10 -4.77
C ALA A 136 16.34 -22.91 -6.30
N ASP A 137 16.37 -24.05 -7.00
CA ASP A 137 16.30 -24.19 -8.45
C ASP A 137 15.34 -25.30 -8.93
N ASP A 138 14.99 -26.26 -8.07
CA ASP A 138 14.06 -27.35 -8.39
C ASP A 138 12.59 -26.88 -8.50
N LEU A 139 12.12 -26.74 -9.75
CA LEU A 139 10.76 -26.33 -10.10
C LEU A 139 9.67 -27.35 -9.71
N HIS A 140 10.04 -28.56 -9.27
CA HIS A 140 9.10 -29.54 -8.72
C HIS A 140 8.83 -29.35 -7.23
N THR A 141 9.47 -28.37 -6.59
CA THR A 141 9.23 -28.01 -5.19
C THR A 141 8.48 -26.69 -5.06
N PRO A 142 7.67 -26.49 -3.99
CA PRO A 142 7.05 -25.19 -3.71
C PRO A 142 8.06 -24.04 -3.66
N VAL A 143 9.20 -24.26 -3.01
CA VAL A 143 10.25 -23.25 -2.82
C VAL A 143 10.92 -22.90 -4.15
N GLY A 144 11.22 -23.89 -4.99
CA GLY A 144 11.81 -23.63 -6.32
C GLY A 144 10.84 -22.91 -7.26
N GLN A 145 9.54 -23.24 -7.23
CA GLN A 145 8.53 -22.48 -7.97
C GLN A 145 8.43 -21.03 -7.50
N PHE A 146 8.43 -20.80 -6.18
CA PHE A 146 8.43 -19.47 -5.60
C PHE A 146 9.69 -18.67 -6.00
N ALA A 147 10.88 -19.27 -5.87
CA ALA A 147 12.15 -18.67 -6.29
C ALA A 147 12.16 -18.31 -7.78
N ALA A 148 11.63 -19.20 -8.63
CA ALA A 148 11.48 -18.95 -10.06
C ALA A 148 10.53 -17.78 -10.33
N GLY A 149 9.44 -17.67 -9.57
CA GLY A 149 8.53 -16.51 -9.61
C GLY A 149 9.23 -15.21 -9.26
N MET A 150 9.99 -15.17 -8.15
CA MET A 150 10.75 -13.98 -7.78
C MET A 150 11.79 -13.59 -8.84
N CYS A 151 12.38 -14.58 -9.53
CA CYS A 151 13.31 -14.33 -10.64
C CYS A 151 12.66 -13.60 -11.83
N VAL A 152 11.36 -13.75 -12.07
CA VAL A 152 10.64 -13.06 -13.17
C VAL A 152 10.72 -11.55 -13.03
N THR A 153 10.69 -11.05 -11.79
CA THR A 153 10.82 -9.60 -11.49
C THR A 153 12.28 -9.13 -11.42
N GLY A 154 13.25 -10.05 -11.48
CA GLY A 154 14.67 -9.74 -11.27
C GLY A 154 15.08 -9.53 -9.81
N ILE A 155 14.13 -9.37 -8.88
CA ILE A 155 14.39 -9.13 -7.46
C ILE A 155 15.28 -10.21 -6.84
N LEU A 156 15.01 -11.50 -7.07
CA LEU A 156 15.83 -12.55 -6.47
C LEU A 156 17.28 -12.52 -6.96
N LYS A 157 17.51 -12.09 -8.21
CA LYS A 157 18.88 -11.89 -8.74
C LYS A 157 19.58 -10.75 -8.00
N LEU A 158 18.87 -9.66 -7.73
CA LEU A 158 19.39 -8.53 -6.96
C LEU A 158 19.69 -8.92 -5.51
N VAL A 159 18.79 -9.62 -4.83
CA VAL A 159 18.99 -10.07 -3.44
C VAL A 159 20.16 -11.05 -3.35
N ARG A 160 20.35 -11.93 -4.34
CA ARG A 160 21.53 -12.82 -4.42
C ARG A 160 22.84 -12.05 -4.63
N ALA A 161 22.82 -10.98 -5.44
CA ALA A 161 23.98 -10.14 -5.68
C ALA A 161 24.32 -9.23 -4.48
N TYR A 162 23.30 -8.83 -3.72
CA TYR A 162 23.38 -7.93 -2.57
C TYR A 162 22.68 -8.56 -1.34
N PRO A 163 23.34 -9.47 -0.60
CA PRO A 163 22.72 -10.23 0.49
C PRO A 163 22.10 -9.38 1.61
N GLN A 164 22.56 -8.14 1.80
CA GLN A 164 21.95 -7.21 2.75
C GLN A 164 20.47 -6.91 2.44
N CYS A 165 20.03 -7.08 1.18
CA CYS A 165 18.64 -6.91 0.78
C CYS A 165 17.72 -8.00 1.33
N MET A 166 18.25 -9.11 1.88
CA MET A 166 17.45 -10.14 2.57
C MET A 166 16.65 -9.57 3.73
N GLU A 167 17.16 -8.52 4.39
CA GLU A 167 16.48 -7.86 5.51
C GLU A 167 15.16 -7.17 5.10
N LEU A 168 14.93 -6.95 3.80
CA LEU A 168 13.64 -6.48 3.28
C LEU A 168 12.56 -7.57 3.28
N LEU A 169 12.96 -8.83 3.47
CA LEU A 169 12.11 -10.01 3.41
C LEU A 169 12.00 -10.73 4.76
N ARG A 170 13.04 -10.66 5.59
CA ARG A 170 13.06 -11.32 6.91
C ARG A 170 12.04 -10.68 7.86
N HIS A 171 11.30 -11.54 8.54
CA HIS A 171 10.26 -11.14 9.47
C HIS A 171 10.81 -10.25 10.57
N THR A 172 10.25 -9.06 10.67
CA THR A 172 10.46 -8.15 11.80
C THR A 172 9.14 -8.01 12.53
N PRO A 173 9.05 -8.32 13.84
CA PRO A 173 7.85 -8.08 14.60
C PRO A 173 7.40 -6.63 14.45
N PRO A 174 6.12 -6.40 14.13
CA PRO A 174 5.61 -5.06 14.07
C PRO A 174 5.76 -4.30 15.38
N GLU A 175 6.35 -3.11 15.34
CA GLU A 175 6.09 -2.15 16.39
C GLU A 175 4.68 -1.57 16.19
N PRO A 176 3.88 -1.42 17.25
CA PRO A 176 2.61 -0.72 17.17
C PRO A 176 2.84 0.70 16.68
N MET A 177 2.11 1.11 15.64
CA MET A 177 2.18 2.49 15.15
C MET A 177 1.71 3.44 16.25
N THR A 178 2.52 4.45 16.55
CA THR A 178 2.13 5.51 17.47
C THR A 178 1.48 6.68 16.73
N MET A 179 0.77 7.54 17.46
CA MET A 179 0.26 8.79 16.90
C MET A 179 1.37 9.68 16.34
N SER A 180 2.56 9.65 16.96
CA SER A 180 3.72 10.43 16.48
C SER A 180 4.22 9.89 15.15
N ASP A 181 4.34 8.57 15.00
CA ASP A 181 4.73 7.95 13.73
C ASP A 181 3.73 8.32 12.65
N MET A 182 2.44 8.13 12.94
CA MET A 182 1.33 8.47 12.05
C MET A 182 1.31 9.94 11.65
N LEU A 183 1.56 10.88 12.56
CA LEU A 183 1.61 12.30 12.21
C LEU A 183 2.87 12.66 11.43
N SER A 184 4.02 12.09 11.79
CA SER A 184 5.32 12.45 11.20
C SER A 184 5.44 12.04 9.73
N MET A 185 4.73 11.00 9.29
CA MET A 185 4.75 10.57 7.88
C MET A 185 4.01 11.52 6.93
N PHE A 186 3.17 12.43 7.45
CA PHE A 186 2.42 13.38 6.62
C PHE A 186 3.05 14.77 6.62
N ARG A 187 3.23 15.35 5.43
CA ARG A 187 3.35 16.80 5.26
C ARG A 187 1.98 17.47 5.51
N LYS A 188 1.96 18.69 6.04
CA LYS A 188 0.72 19.45 6.24
C LYS A 188 0.66 20.58 5.21
N GLY A 189 -0.26 20.47 4.27
CA GLY A 189 -0.52 21.43 3.20
C GLY A 189 -1.38 22.58 3.69
N TYR A 190 -0.84 23.38 4.59
CA TYR A 190 -1.53 24.55 5.11
C TYR A 190 -1.47 25.74 4.14
N SER A 191 -2.47 26.61 4.23
CA SER A 191 -2.45 27.96 3.68
C SER A 191 -1.38 28.84 4.33
N GLU A 192 -1.12 30.00 3.72
CA GLU A 192 -0.19 31.01 4.23
C GLU A 192 -0.51 31.41 5.67
N ARG A 193 0.54 31.59 6.48
CA ARG A 193 0.43 32.04 7.86
C ARG A 193 -0.26 33.42 7.92
N GLY A 194 -1.19 33.57 8.85
CA GLY A 194 -1.96 34.81 9.04
C GLY A 194 -3.25 34.90 8.22
N SER A 195 -3.52 33.95 7.31
CA SER A 195 -4.78 33.90 6.58
C SER A 195 -5.94 33.35 7.44
N ASN A 196 -7.18 33.76 7.11
CA ASN A 196 -8.39 33.19 7.74
C ASN A 196 -8.56 31.68 7.43
N SER A 197 -8.00 31.21 6.32
CA SER A 197 -7.95 29.78 6.00
C SER A 197 -7.03 29.04 6.98
N ARG A 198 -5.83 29.56 7.24
CA ARG A 198 -4.87 28.97 8.18
C ARG A 198 -5.45 28.74 9.57
N LEU A 199 -6.20 29.72 10.09
CA LEU A 199 -6.84 29.60 11.41
C LEU A 199 -7.82 28.42 11.47
N ARG A 200 -8.62 28.23 10.41
CA ARG A 200 -9.59 27.12 10.32
C ARG A 200 -8.89 25.77 10.15
N GLU A 201 -7.84 25.74 9.34
CA GLU A 201 -7.02 24.54 9.13
C GLU A 201 -6.36 24.07 10.43
N GLU A 202 -5.79 24.99 11.22
CA GLU A 202 -5.19 24.69 12.52
C GLU A 202 -6.23 24.19 13.53
N ALA A 203 -7.43 24.77 13.54
CA ALA A 203 -8.53 24.29 14.37
C ALA A 203 -8.92 22.86 14.00
N THR A 204 -9.11 22.56 12.71
CA THR A 204 -9.40 21.20 12.23
C THR A 204 -8.25 20.24 12.54
N MET A 205 -6.99 20.66 12.39
CA MET A 205 -5.85 19.81 12.75
C MET A 205 -5.84 19.52 14.26
N SER A 206 -6.17 20.51 15.11
CA SER A 206 -6.30 20.30 16.56
C SER A 206 -7.37 19.26 16.88
N THR A 207 -8.55 19.37 16.28
CA THR A 207 -9.64 18.37 16.39
C THR A 207 -9.19 17.00 15.90
N PHE A 208 -8.46 16.92 14.78
CA PHE A 208 -7.94 15.65 14.27
C PHE A 208 -6.89 15.02 15.21
N ILE A 209 -6.00 15.82 15.81
CA ILE A 209 -5.03 15.32 16.80
C ILE A 209 -5.74 14.75 18.04
N LYS A 210 -6.82 15.39 18.51
CA LYS A 210 -7.64 14.84 19.60
C LYS A 210 -8.26 13.50 19.20
N TYR A 211 -8.82 13.40 17.98
CA TYR A 211 -9.35 12.15 17.44
C TYR A 211 -8.29 11.04 17.40
N LEU A 212 -7.09 11.34 16.91
CA LEU A 212 -5.98 10.39 16.89
C LEU A 212 -5.56 9.96 18.30
N GLY A 213 -5.66 10.86 19.28
CA GLY A 213 -5.46 10.55 20.70
C GLY A 213 -6.46 9.51 21.20
N ASP A 214 -7.76 9.69 20.91
CA ASP A 214 -8.80 8.72 21.26
C ASP A 214 -8.59 7.37 20.54
N VAL A 215 -8.22 7.40 19.25
CA VAL A 215 -7.89 6.20 18.47
C VAL A 215 -6.73 5.44 19.10
N ALA A 216 -5.62 6.12 19.40
CA ALA A 216 -4.44 5.52 20.02
C ALA A 216 -4.74 4.98 21.43
N GLY A 217 -5.66 5.62 22.16
CA GLY A 217 -6.16 5.16 23.46
C GLY A 217 -7.18 4.03 23.40
N GLY A 218 -7.57 3.55 22.21
CA GLY A 218 -8.58 2.51 22.04
C GLY A 218 -10.02 2.98 22.29
N GLY A 219 -10.27 4.29 22.35
CA GLY A 219 -11.59 4.90 22.53
C GLY A 219 -12.43 5.00 21.27
N ARG A 220 -11.91 4.57 20.11
CA ARG A 220 -12.57 4.61 18.81
C ARG A 220 -12.58 3.23 18.15
N VAL A 221 -13.47 3.06 17.18
CA VAL A 221 -13.63 1.79 16.43
C VAL A 221 -12.61 1.62 15.29
N VAL A 222 -11.79 2.64 15.07
CA VAL A 222 -10.74 2.72 14.04
C VAL A 222 -9.37 2.63 14.70
N SER A 223 -8.40 2.05 14.01
CA SER A 223 -6.98 2.00 14.36
C SER A 223 -6.14 2.97 13.52
N LEU A 224 -4.96 3.38 14.01
CA LEU A 224 -4.05 4.24 13.24
C LEU A 224 -3.65 3.61 11.89
N SER A 225 -3.46 2.29 11.86
CA SER A 225 -3.18 1.54 10.63
C SER A 225 -4.32 1.59 9.61
N GLU A 226 -5.59 1.60 10.06
CA GLU A 226 -6.74 1.76 9.16
C GLU A 226 -6.76 3.17 8.54
N ILE A 227 -6.37 4.22 9.28
CA ILE A 227 -6.26 5.58 8.74
C ILE A 227 -5.13 5.68 7.70
N VAL A 228 -3.98 5.06 7.96
CA VAL A 228 -2.88 5.02 6.97
C VAL A 228 -3.28 4.23 5.72
N ARG A 229 -3.98 3.11 5.90
CA ARG A 229 -4.53 2.32 4.78
C ARG A 229 -5.52 3.12 3.96
N PHE A 230 -6.41 3.86 4.60
CA PHE A 230 -7.39 4.71 3.93
C PHE A 230 -6.74 5.70 2.96
N VAL A 231 -5.57 6.23 3.31
CA VAL A 231 -4.88 7.24 2.48
C VAL A 231 -3.90 6.65 1.48
N THR A 232 -3.22 5.56 1.82
CA THR A 232 -2.05 5.08 1.07
C THR A 232 -2.25 3.71 0.41
N CYS A 233 -3.39 3.07 0.69
CA CYS A 233 -3.68 1.65 0.42
C CYS A 233 -2.75 0.67 1.16
N LEU A 234 -1.83 1.14 1.99
CA LEU A 234 -0.92 0.31 2.79
C LEU A 234 -1.20 0.48 4.28
N THR A 235 -1.07 -0.60 5.04
CA THR A 235 -1.28 -0.54 6.50
C THR A 235 -0.10 0.05 7.27
N ARG A 236 1.06 0.18 6.62
CA ARG A 236 2.29 0.74 7.19
C ARG A 236 3.15 1.43 6.13
N PRO A 237 4.04 2.34 6.55
CA PRO A 237 5.08 2.87 5.68
C PRO A 237 5.99 1.75 5.15
N PRO A 238 6.33 1.78 3.84
CA PRO A 238 7.43 0.99 3.31
C PRO A 238 8.75 1.34 4.00
N PRO A 239 9.75 0.43 4.04
CA PRO A 239 11.07 0.71 4.64
C PRO A 239 11.76 1.96 4.08
N VAL A 240 11.53 2.28 2.80
CA VAL A 240 12.08 3.48 2.12
C VAL A 240 11.17 4.70 2.21
N GLY A 241 10.07 4.62 2.96
CA GLY A 241 9.02 5.63 3.02
C GLY A 241 8.08 5.60 1.82
N PHE A 242 7.08 6.46 1.87
CA PHE A 242 6.07 6.59 0.82
C PHE A 242 6.54 7.51 -0.30
N GLN A 243 6.20 7.15 -1.55
CA GLN A 243 6.40 7.98 -2.73
C GLN A 243 5.11 7.99 -3.56
N PRO A 244 4.46 9.17 -3.75
CA PRO A 244 4.81 10.47 -3.18
C PRO A 244 4.62 10.54 -1.65
N VAL A 245 5.26 11.50 -0.99
CA VAL A 245 5.12 11.73 0.47
C VAL A 245 3.66 12.07 0.81
N PRO A 246 3.03 11.40 1.80
CA PRO A 246 1.66 11.64 2.19
C PRO A 246 1.45 13.09 2.64
N VAL A 247 0.30 13.65 2.30
CA VAL A 247 -0.02 15.04 2.63
C VAL A 247 -1.43 15.15 3.22
N ILE A 248 -1.57 15.95 4.27
CA ILE A 248 -2.86 16.39 4.78
C ILE A 248 -3.18 17.73 4.15
N ILE A 249 -4.32 17.83 3.47
CA ILE A 249 -4.88 19.09 2.97
C ILE A 249 -6.25 19.33 3.58
N PHE A 250 -6.75 20.55 3.43
CA PHE A 250 -8.00 20.97 4.04
C PHE A 250 -8.94 21.50 2.96
N GLN A 251 -10.18 21.00 2.95
CA GLN A 251 -11.16 21.43 1.95
C GLN A 251 -12.54 21.66 2.59
N PRO A 252 -13.29 22.68 2.15
CA PRO A 252 -14.64 22.91 2.64
C PRO A 252 -15.56 21.72 2.35
N SER A 253 -16.26 21.23 3.37
CA SER A 253 -17.19 20.10 3.23
C SER A 253 -18.40 20.25 4.14
N SER A 254 -19.60 20.00 3.62
CA SER A 254 -20.83 19.97 4.41
C SER A 254 -21.06 18.62 5.11
N SER A 255 -20.48 17.53 4.60
CA SER A 255 -20.64 16.20 5.20
C SER A 255 -19.73 15.95 6.39
N PHE A 256 -18.62 16.71 6.46
CA PHE A 256 -17.53 16.53 7.41
C PHE A 256 -16.94 15.11 7.42
N LEU A 257 -17.06 14.37 6.31
CA LEU A 257 -16.35 13.11 6.10
C LEU A 257 -14.93 13.38 5.62
N PRO A 258 -13.92 12.64 6.12
CA PRO A 258 -12.58 12.66 5.54
C PRO A 258 -12.63 12.00 4.15
N LYS A 259 -11.78 12.49 3.24
CA LYS A 259 -11.61 11.88 1.91
C LYS A 259 -10.14 11.53 1.70
N ALA A 260 -9.89 10.55 0.83
CA ALA A 260 -8.54 10.20 0.40
C ALA A 260 -8.42 10.32 -1.11
N GLN A 261 -7.27 10.79 -1.57
CA GLN A 261 -6.80 10.57 -2.94
C GLN A 261 -5.62 9.62 -2.84
N THR A 262 -5.91 8.32 -3.02
CA THR A 262 -4.95 7.26 -2.75
C THR A 262 -3.76 7.32 -3.68
N CYS A 263 -3.96 7.69 -4.95
CA CYS A 263 -2.88 7.85 -5.94
C CYS A 263 -1.78 8.83 -5.47
N THR A 264 -2.16 9.95 -4.85
CA THR A 264 -1.25 11.01 -4.39
C THR A 264 -0.94 10.93 -2.89
N ASN A 265 -1.41 9.90 -2.19
CA ASN A 265 -1.33 9.76 -0.74
C ASN A 265 -1.87 11.00 0.01
N THR A 266 -2.97 11.58 -0.47
CA THR A 266 -3.54 12.81 0.09
C THR A 266 -4.72 12.50 1.01
N LEU A 267 -4.63 12.90 2.28
CA LEU A 267 -5.74 12.96 3.22
C LEU A 267 -6.38 14.34 3.16
N ILE A 268 -7.67 14.39 2.86
CA ILE A 268 -8.46 15.62 2.84
C ILE A 268 -9.29 15.68 4.12
N LEU A 269 -8.91 16.59 5.02
CA LEU A 269 -9.68 16.88 6.22
C LEU A 269 -10.73 17.97 5.93
N PRO A 270 -11.98 17.76 6.36
CA PRO A 270 -13.05 18.71 6.13
C PRO A 270 -12.91 19.94 7.02
N ILE A 271 -13.06 21.13 6.44
CA ILE A 271 -13.19 22.40 7.17
C ILE A 271 -14.59 22.98 6.96
N ALA A 272 -15.07 23.75 7.94
CA ALA A 272 -16.32 24.51 7.80
C ALA A 272 -16.20 25.55 6.68
N ARG A 273 -17.30 25.79 5.96
CA ARG A 273 -17.35 26.86 4.95
C ARG A 273 -17.25 28.22 5.64
N MET A 274 -16.91 29.24 4.87
CA MET A 274 -16.84 30.61 5.38
C MET A 274 -18.18 31.03 5.99
N GLY A 275 -18.16 31.47 7.25
CA GLY A 275 -19.36 31.88 7.99
C GLY A 275 -20.11 30.75 8.70
N GLU A 276 -19.67 29.50 8.57
CA GLU A 276 -20.24 28.37 9.30
C GLU A 276 -19.38 28.01 10.52
N ASN A 277 -20.03 27.57 11.59
CA ASN A 277 -19.34 26.97 12.71
C ASN A 277 -19.11 25.47 12.44
N PRO A 278 -17.93 24.92 12.77
CA PRO A 278 -17.74 23.48 12.71
C PRO A 278 -18.69 22.76 13.70
N PRO A 279 -19.09 21.50 13.40
CA PRO A 279 -19.79 20.65 14.36
C PRO A 279 -18.97 20.43 15.63
N ARG A 280 -19.58 19.83 16.65
CA ARG A 280 -18.85 19.47 17.87
C ARG A 280 -17.85 18.35 17.57
N ASP A 281 -16.78 18.29 18.37
CA ASP A 281 -15.73 17.27 18.23
C ASP A 281 -16.34 15.84 18.17
N ASP A 282 -17.30 15.50 19.04
CA ASP A 282 -17.95 14.17 19.04
C ASP A 282 -18.66 13.83 17.71
N ASP A 283 -19.34 14.81 17.11
CA ASP A 283 -20.01 14.62 15.82
C ASP A 283 -18.99 14.41 14.70
N ILE A 284 -17.89 15.17 14.72
CA ILE A 284 -16.79 15.03 13.76
C ILE A 284 -16.13 13.66 13.93
N PHE A 285 -15.92 13.19 15.15
CA PHE A 285 -15.24 11.92 15.40
C PHE A 285 -16.07 10.74 14.92
N GLN A 286 -17.41 10.79 15.05
CA GLN A 286 -18.30 9.79 14.45
C GLN A 286 -18.22 9.79 12.91
N LYS A 287 -18.10 10.96 12.28
CA LYS A 287 -17.89 11.07 10.83
C LYS A 287 -16.53 10.50 10.42
N PHE A 288 -15.50 10.71 11.22
CA PHE A 288 -14.17 10.15 10.98
C PHE A 288 -14.18 8.64 11.12
N ASP A 289 -14.84 8.10 12.16
CA ASP A 289 -15.03 6.66 12.34
C ASP A 289 -15.70 6.05 11.12
N LEU A 290 -16.78 6.66 10.63
CA LEU A 290 -17.49 6.21 9.43
C LEU A 290 -16.61 6.30 8.17
N GLY A 291 -15.89 7.39 7.99
CA GLY A 291 -15.05 7.63 6.82
C GLY A 291 -13.86 6.68 6.74
N PHE A 292 -13.12 6.51 7.84
CA PHE A 292 -11.93 5.66 7.88
C PHE A 292 -12.24 4.16 7.93
N LYS A 293 -13.44 3.75 8.37
CA LYS A 293 -13.91 2.35 8.28
C LYS A 293 -14.32 1.93 6.88
N ASN A 294 -14.70 2.88 6.01
CA ASN A 294 -15.25 2.52 4.72
C ASN A 294 -14.17 1.91 3.82
N GLU A 295 -14.39 0.69 3.36
CA GLU A 295 -13.43 -0.07 2.53
C GLU A 295 -13.43 0.39 1.06
N TYR A 296 -14.44 1.16 0.64
CA TYR A 296 -14.48 1.79 -0.67
C TYR A 296 -13.73 3.13 -0.62
N PHE A 297 -12.50 3.11 -1.13
CA PHE A 297 -11.61 4.26 -1.23
C PHE A 297 -12.29 5.42 -1.96
N GLY A 298 -12.70 6.45 -1.22
CA GLY A 298 -12.89 7.81 -1.76
C GLY A 298 -13.98 8.03 -2.81
N VAL A 299 -14.91 7.11 -3.05
CA VAL A 299 -16.00 7.34 -4.01
C VAL A 299 -17.11 8.15 -3.35
N GLY A 300 -16.96 9.47 -3.39
CA GLY A 300 -18.00 10.44 -3.05
C GLY A 300 -17.54 11.88 -3.24
#